data_AF-X0T599-F1
#
_entry.id   AF-X0T599-F1
#
_cell.length_a   1.000
_cell.length_b   1.000
_cell.length_c   1.000
_cell.angle_alpha   90.00
_cell.angle_beta   90.00
_cell.angle_gamma   90.00
#
_symmetry.space_group_name_H-M   'P 1'
#
loop_
_entity.id
_entity.type
_entity.pdbx_description
1 polymer ?
#
loop_
_entity_poly.entity_id
_entity_poly.type
_entity_poly.pdbx_seq_one_letter_code
_entity_poly.pdbx_strand_id
1 'polypeptide(L)'
;MEWKEEALKIVEEIPLPPMIAHYAKMDAERRAEKKGFDCVTVEVARETETGYEQALGKEAVELLRAMARGEDVQLPDEFFVEEPEELYEIQLCPAKFGASTLEKREQMRQLLNPLRNKLKELGITQIIKDKAQTSLMSHHAFRISVTGCPNACFSPYFSDFGAIGVFRPAVKDNGCIQCGKCVEYCSERAIMLEEKG
;
A
#
# COMPACT_ATOMS: atom_id res chain seq x y z
N MET A 1 23.60 -7.19 -15.98
CA MET A 1 23.82 -5.76 -15.69
C MET A 1 24.95 -5.66 -14.69
N GLU A 2 25.97 -4.83 -14.93
CA GLU A 2 27.02 -4.56 -13.95
C GLU A 2 26.55 -3.54 -12.89
N TRP A 3 27.21 -3.46 -11.74
CA TRP A 3 26.83 -2.54 -10.65
C TRP A 3 28.06 -1.82 -10.10
N LYS A 4 27.96 -0.50 -9.95
CA LYS A 4 28.91 0.24 -9.10
C LYS A 4 28.62 -0.07 -7.64
N GLU A 5 29.66 -0.27 -6.83
CA GLU A 5 29.51 -0.64 -5.42
C GLU A 5 28.67 0.38 -4.64
N GLU A 6 28.88 1.67 -4.88
CA GLU A 6 28.10 2.74 -4.26
C GLU A 6 26.65 2.76 -4.73
N ALA A 7 26.39 2.40 -5.99
CA ALA A 7 25.03 2.33 -6.52
C ALA A 7 24.24 1.18 -5.87
N LEU A 8 24.89 0.05 -5.63
CA LEU A 8 24.29 -1.08 -4.93
C LEU A 8 23.89 -0.71 -3.50
N LYS A 9 24.80 -0.07 -2.75
CA LYS A 9 24.52 0.40 -1.38
C LYS A 9 23.30 1.32 -1.34
N ILE A 10 23.23 2.31 -2.24
CA ILE A 10 22.10 3.23 -2.31
C ILE A 10 20.78 2.49 -2.53
N VAL A 11 20.74 1.52 -3.45
CA VAL A 11 19.50 0.77 -3.76
C VAL A 11 19.08 -0.15 -2.61
N GLU A 12 20.04 -0.77 -1.93
CA GLU A 12 19.77 -1.64 -0.77
C GLU A 12 19.29 -0.87 0.46
N GLU A 13 19.67 0.40 0.59
CA GLU A 13 19.25 1.30 1.67
C GLU A 13 17.91 2.00 1.40
N ILE A 14 17.28 1.80 0.23
CA ILE A 14 15.96 2.39 -0.05
C ILE A 14 14.95 1.81 0.95
N PRO A 15 14.27 2.66 1.75
CA PRO A 15 13.41 2.22 2.85
C PRO A 15 12.07 1.73 2.30
N LEU A 16 12.04 0.47 1.86
CA LEU A 16 10.86 -0.15 1.24
C LEU A 16 10.27 -1.26 2.13
N PRO A 17 8.95 -1.47 2.08
CA PRO A 17 8.33 -2.64 2.71
C PRO A 17 8.92 -3.96 2.21
N PRO A 18 8.96 -5.01 3.06
CA PRO A 18 9.52 -6.31 2.69
C PRO A 18 8.94 -6.89 1.39
N MET A 19 7.66 -6.64 1.14
CA MET A 19 6.95 -7.16 -0.04
C MET A 19 7.46 -6.58 -1.37
N ILE A 20 8.08 -5.39 -1.36
CA ILE A 20 8.53 -4.71 -2.59
C ILE A 20 10.01 -4.35 -2.59
N ALA A 21 10.73 -4.54 -1.49
CA ALA A 21 12.16 -4.21 -1.39
C ALA A 21 13.00 -4.90 -2.49
N HIS A 22 12.67 -6.16 -2.82
CA HIS A 22 13.36 -6.90 -3.89
C HIS A 22 13.19 -6.30 -5.28
N TYR A 23 12.14 -5.51 -5.53
CA TYR A 23 11.93 -4.81 -6.81
C TYR A 23 12.88 -3.62 -7.01
N ALA A 24 13.53 -3.11 -5.96
CA ALA A 24 14.41 -1.95 -6.08
C ALA A 24 15.59 -2.21 -7.03
N LYS A 25 16.21 -3.39 -6.91
CA LYS A 25 17.29 -3.82 -7.82
C LYS A 25 16.80 -3.96 -9.25
N MET A 26 15.65 -4.62 -9.45
CA MET A 26 15.04 -4.79 -10.77
C MET A 26 14.68 -3.44 -11.41
N ASP A 27 14.17 -2.47 -10.64
CA ASP A 27 13.82 -1.14 -11.16
C ASP A 27 15.07 -0.33 -11.54
N ALA A 28 16.15 -0.45 -10.76
CA ALA A 28 17.43 0.19 -11.09
C ALA A 28 18.02 -0.38 -12.39
N GLU A 29 18.01 -1.70 -12.57
CA GLU A 29 18.45 -2.36 -13.80
C GLU A 29 17.59 -1.92 -14.99
N ARG A 30 16.26 -1.95 -14.86
CA ARG A 30 15.32 -1.48 -15.88
C ARG A 30 15.59 -0.02 -16.30
N ARG A 31 15.94 0.85 -15.36
CA ARG A 31 16.27 2.27 -15.64
C ARG A 31 17.60 2.41 -16.36
N ALA A 32 18.62 1.64 -15.96
CA ALA A 32 19.91 1.60 -16.65
C ALA A 32 19.75 1.11 -18.10
N GLU A 33 19.02 0.01 -18.32
CA GLU A 33 18.72 -0.53 -19.65
C GLU A 33 18.01 0.51 -20.54
N LYS A 34 17.00 1.20 -20.00
CA LYS A 34 16.27 2.23 -20.74
C LYS A 34 17.15 3.42 -21.16
N LYS A 35 18.24 3.68 -20.42
CA LYS A 35 19.25 4.69 -20.76
C LYS A 35 20.37 4.14 -21.67
N GLY A 36 20.36 2.85 -21.98
CA GLY A 36 21.41 2.19 -22.76
C GLY A 36 22.71 1.96 -21.99
N PHE A 37 22.65 1.95 -20.65
CA PHE A 37 23.80 1.64 -19.81
C PHE A 37 23.95 0.13 -19.59
N ASP A 38 25.20 -0.32 -19.56
CA ASP A 38 25.62 -1.68 -19.22
C ASP A 38 25.86 -1.88 -17.72
N CYS A 39 25.91 -0.77 -16.97
CA CYS A 39 26.08 -0.74 -15.53
C CYS A 39 25.05 0.17 -14.82
N VAL A 40 24.63 -0.22 -13.61
CA VAL A 40 23.86 0.63 -12.72
C VAL A 40 24.81 1.64 -12.06
N THR A 41 24.60 2.91 -12.41
CA THR A 41 25.38 4.03 -11.88
C THR A 41 24.74 4.60 -10.62
N VAL A 42 25.50 5.43 -9.88
CA VAL A 42 25.00 6.18 -8.72
C VAL A 42 23.82 7.07 -9.11
N GLU A 43 23.84 7.67 -10.31
CA GLU A 43 22.74 8.48 -10.83
C GLU A 43 21.46 7.63 -10.97
N VAL A 44 21.56 6.45 -11.58
CA VAL A 44 20.41 5.53 -11.73
C VAL A 44 19.89 5.07 -10.37
N ALA A 45 20.77 4.79 -9.41
CA ALA A 45 20.38 4.43 -8.06
C ALA A 45 19.58 5.56 -7.36
N ARG A 46 20.03 6.81 -7.48
CA ARG A 46 19.32 7.99 -6.94
C ARG A 46 17.98 8.26 -7.63
N GLU A 47 17.90 8.02 -8.93
CA GLU A 47 16.63 8.09 -9.66
C GLU A 47 15.65 6.99 -9.22
N THR A 48 16.17 5.82 -8.87
CA THR A 48 15.38 4.71 -8.32
C THR A 48 14.80 5.09 -6.97
N GLU A 49 15.63 5.60 -6.06
CA GLU A 49 15.20 6.14 -4.75
C GLU A 49 14.11 7.22 -4.93
N THR A 50 14.37 8.20 -5.80
CA THR A 50 13.41 9.28 -6.10
C THR A 50 12.09 8.74 -6.67
N GLY A 51 12.15 7.71 -7.51
CA GLY A 51 10.97 7.06 -8.06
C GLY A 51 10.08 6.43 -6.99
N TYR A 52 10.67 5.73 -6.02
CA TYR A 52 9.93 5.18 -4.89
C TYR A 52 9.36 6.27 -3.97
N GLU A 53 10.11 7.36 -3.73
CA GLU A 53 9.59 8.51 -2.96
C GLU A 53 8.38 9.17 -3.63
N GLN A 54 8.39 9.30 -4.96
CA GLN A 54 7.25 9.81 -5.70
C GLN A 54 6.05 8.86 -5.66
N ALA A 55 6.29 7.55 -5.72
CA ALA A 55 5.24 6.54 -5.73
C ALA A 55 4.56 6.36 -4.35
N LEU A 56 5.35 6.35 -3.28
CA LEU A 56 4.86 6.14 -1.91
C LEU A 56 4.43 7.46 -1.25
N GLY A 57 4.99 8.57 -1.68
CA GLY A 57 4.84 9.88 -1.05
C GLY A 57 5.85 10.11 0.08
N LYS A 58 6.22 11.38 0.25
CA LYS A 58 7.24 11.81 1.23
C LYS A 58 6.95 11.36 2.66
N GLU A 59 5.69 11.47 3.07
CA GLU A 59 5.25 11.09 4.42
C GLU A 59 5.49 9.61 4.71
N ALA A 60 5.08 8.73 3.79
CA ALA A 60 5.25 7.29 3.95
C ALA A 60 6.74 6.91 3.94
N VAL A 61 7.53 7.52 3.05
CA VAL A 61 8.98 7.27 3.00
C VAL A 61 9.68 7.71 4.29
N GLU A 62 9.34 8.87 4.84
CA GLU A 62 9.98 9.31 6.10
C GLU A 62 9.66 8.37 7.25
N LEU A 63 8.43 7.86 7.31
CA LEU A 63 8.07 6.85 8.29
C LEU A 63 8.84 5.53 8.09
N LEU A 64 8.99 5.08 6.85
CA LEU A 64 9.78 3.88 6.54
C LEU A 64 11.27 4.09 6.91
N ARG A 65 11.82 5.29 6.75
CA ARG A 65 13.16 5.64 7.23
C ARG A 65 13.25 5.58 8.75
N ALA A 66 12.28 6.14 9.47
CA ALA A 66 12.21 6.06 10.92
C ALA A 66 12.17 4.60 11.41
N MET A 67 11.33 3.75 10.79
CA MET A 67 11.28 2.31 11.06
C MET A 67 12.63 1.62 10.78
N ALA A 68 13.30 1.95 9.68
CA ALA A 68 14.61 1.40 9.35
C ALA A 68 15.71 1.80 10.35
N ARG A 69 15.56 2.96 11.03
CA ARG A 69 16.42 3.40 12.14
C ARG A 69 16.04 2.77 13.49
N GLY A 70 14.99 1.94 13.54
CA GLY A 70 14.50 1.31 14.76
C GLY A 70 13.66 2.23 15.65
N GLU A 71 13.15 3.34 15.11
CA GLU A 71 12.24 4.23 15.83
C GLU A 71 10.85 3.60 15.96
N ASP A 72 10.19 3.84 17.10
CA ASP A 72 8.78 3.48 17.27
C ASP A 72 7.89 4.50 16.55
N VAL A 73 7.27 4.06 15.47
CA VAL A 73 6.40 4.89 14.62
C VAL A 73 4.92 4.75 14.95
N GLN A 74 4.58 4.07 16.06
CA GLN A 74 3.22 3.92 16.60
C GLN A 74 2.20 3.46 15.54
N LEU A 75 2.47 2.34 14.88
CA LEU A 75 1.49 1.74 13.98
C LEU A 75 0.25 1.28 14.77
N PRO A 76 -0.97 1.37 14.20
CA PRO A 76 -2.17 0.96 14.91
C PRO A 76 -2.15 -0.53 15.31
N ASP A 77 -2.36 -0.82 16.59
CA ASP A 77 -2.43 -2.19 17.11
C ASP A 77 -3.48 -3.03 16.37
N GLU A 78 -4.57 -2.38 15.92
CA GLU A 78 -5.64 -3.02 15.16
C GLU A 78 -5.15 -3.70 13.87
N PHE A 79 -3.98 -3.32 13.34
CA PHE A 79 -3.40 -3.91 12.14
C PHE A 79 -2.70 -5.26 12.38
N PHE A 80 -2.43 -5.58 13.64
CA PHE A 80 -1.65 -6.77 14.05
C PHE A 80 -2.44 -7.76 14.90
N VAL A 81 -3.76 -7.57 15.01
CA VAL A 81 -4.64 -8.52 15.71
C VAL A 81 -4.79 -9.78 14.86
N GLU A 82 -4.37 -10.92 15.43
CA GLU A 82 -4.60 -12.26 14.90
C GLU A 82 -5.82 -12.90 15.58
N GLU A 83 -6.60 -13.67 14.81
CA GLU A 83 -7.84 -14.30 15.29
C GLU A 83 -7.84 -15.80 14.97
N PRO A 84 -6.90 -16.59 15.52
CA PRO A 84 -6.69 -18.00 15.14
C PRO A 84 -7.85 -18.93 15.53
N GLU A 85 -8.72 -18.51 16.45
CA GLU A 85 -9.89 -19.28 16.89
C GLU A 85 -11.16 -18.96 16.08
N GLU A 86 -11.08 -18.05 15.12
CA GLU A 86 -12.21 -17.63 14.29
C GLU A 86 -12.15 -18.28 12.90
N LEU A 87 -13.32 -18.54 12.30
CA LEU A 87 -13.42 -19.00 10.90
C LEU A 87 -13.64 -17.83 9.93
N TYR A 88 -13.01 -16.69 10.22
CA TYR A 88 -12.93 -15.57 9.29
C TYR A 88 -11.51 -15.01 9.30
N GLU A 89 -11.08 -14.43 8.18
CA GLU A 89 -9.77 -13.78 8.08
C GLU A 89 -9.93 -12.35 7.54
N ILE A 90 -9.21 -11.39 8.14
CA ILE A 90 -9.18 -10.00 7.69
C ILE A 90 -7.80 -9.73 7.06
N GLN A 91 -7.77 -9.57 5.75
CA GLN A 91 -6.58 -9.20 5.00
C GLN A 91 -6.49 -7.68 4.81
N LEU A 92 -5.33 -7.11 5.13
CA LEU A 92 -5.06 -5.67 5.07
C LEU A 92 -4.02 -5.33 4.00
N CYS A 93 -4.23 -4.20 3.31
CA CYS A 93 -3.24 -3.62 2.41
C CYS A 93 -1.89 -3.32 3.08
N PRO A 94 -0.79 -3.14 2.32
CA PRO A 94 0.55 -2.91 2.88
C PRO A 94 0.69 -1.66 3.77
N ALA A 95 -0.39 -0.91 3.98
CA ALA A 95 -0.49 0.11 5.02
C ALA A 95 -0.05 -0.39 6.41
N LYS A 96 -0.23 -1.70 6.69
CA LYS A 96 0.28 -2.32 7.92
C LYS A 96 1.81 -2.30 8.07
N PHE A 97 2.54 -2.00 7.00
CA PHE A 97 3.99 -1.86 6.98
C PHE A 97 4.46 -0.41 6.83
N GLY A 98 3.58 0.57 7.04
CA GLY A 98 3.95 1.99 6.99
C GLY A 98 4.03 2.63 5.60
N ALA A 99 3.89 1.84 4.51
CA ALA A 99 3.84 2.36 3.13
C ALA A 99 2.49 3.00 2.76
N SER A 100 2.05 3.95 3.58
CA SER A 100 0.82 4.71 3.39
C SER A 100 0.83 5.96 4.26
N THR A 101 0.03 6.95 3.86
CA THR A 101 -0.24 8.16 4.66
C THR A 101 -0.92 7.82 5.99
N LEU A 102 -0.79 8.71 6.97
CA LEU A 102 -1.49 8.66 8.25
C LEU A 102 -3.01 8.64 8.05
N GLU A 103 -3.53 9.47 7.14
CA GLU A 103 -4.97 9.53 6.86
C GLU A 103 -5.53 8.17 6.41
N LYS A 104 -4.83 7.51 5.48
CA LYS A 104 -5.20 6.16 5.01
C LYS A 104 -5.21 5.14 6.15
N ARG A 105 -4.23 5.22 7.07
CA ARG A 105 -4.14 4.31 8.22
C ARG A 105 -5.26 4.55 9.21
N GLU A 106 -5.56 5.81 9.50
CA GLU A 106 -6.61 6.19 10.44
C GLU A 106 -7.99 5.74 9.95
N GLN A 107 -8.29 5.92 8.67
CA GLN A 107 -9.54 5.40 8.08
C GLN A 107 -9.66 3.88 8.22
N MET A 108 -8.59 3.13 7.94
CA MET A 108 -8.59 1.69 8.12
C MET A 108 -8.77 1.32 9.60
N ARG A 109 -8.04 1.99 10.50
CA ARG A 109 -8.12 1.77 11.95
C ARG A 109 -9.54 1.92 12.49
N GLN A 110 -10.23 2.99 12.08
CA GLN A 110 -11.61 3.26 12.48
C GLN A 110 -12.61 2.18 12.03
N LEU A 111 -12.32 1.48 10.92
CA LEU A 111 -13.19 0.41 10.40
C LEU A 111 -12.95 -0.94 11.09
N LEU A 112 -11.71 -1.26 11.48
CA LEU A 112 -11.34 -2.62 11.87
C LEU A 112 -12.02 -3.10 13.15
N ASN A 113 -12.08 -2.27 14.19
CA ASN A 113 -12.72 -2.67 15.44
C ASN A 113 -14.25 -2.86 15.28
N PRO A 114 -15.00 -1.91 14.68
CA PRO A 114 -16.41 -2.13 14.38
C PRO A 114 -16.65 -3.37 13.52
N LEU A 115 -15.81 -3.62 12.52
CA LEU A 115 -15.90 -4.80 11.66
C LEU A 115 -15.75 -6.09 12.47
N ARG A 116 -14.69 -6.22 13.26
CA ARG A 116 -14.46 -7.41 14.13
C ARG A 116 -15.61 -7.63 15.10
N ASN A 117 -16.05 -6.57 15.78
CA ASN A 117 -17.18 -6.65 16.70
C ASN A 117 -18.44 -7.13 15.99
N LYS A 118 -18.70 -6.67 14.76
CA LYS A 118 -19.87 -7.09 14.00
C LYS A 118 -19.79 -8.55 13.55
N LEU A 119 -18.62 -9.03 13.15
CA LEU A 119 -18.42 -10.45 12.79
C LEU A 119 -18.67 -11.37 13.98
N LYS A 120 -18.21 -10.99 15.17
CA LYS A 120 -18.46 -11.71 16.41
C LYS A 120 -19.93 -11.68 16.83
N GLU A 121 -20.56 -10.50 16.76
CA GLU A 121 -21.99 -10.33 17.04
C GLU A 121 -22.86 -11.21 16.13
N LEU A 122 -22.51 -11.28 14.84
CA LEU A 122 -23.20 -12.14 13.87
C LEU A 122 -22.90 -13.63 14.06
N GLY A 123 -21.91 -13.99 14.87
CA GLY A 123 -21.53 -15.39 15.12
C GLY A 123 -21.02 -16.09 13.86
N ILE A 124 -20.27 -15.40 13.00
CA ILE A 124 -19.78 -15.93 11.70
C ILE A 124 -19.10 -17.29 11.86
N THR A 125 -18.25 -17.43 12.87
CA THR A 125 -17.57 -18.70 13.16
C THR A 125 -18.55 -19.84 13.45
N GLN A 126 -19.60 -19.58 14.23
CA GLN A 126 -20.61 -20.59 14.53
C GLN A 126 -21.44 -20.93 13.29
N ILE A 127 -21.82 -19.93 12.49
CA ILE A 127 -22.55 -20.13 11.23
C ILE A 127 -21.79 -21.05 10.28
N ILE A 128 -20.47 -20.87 10.16
CA ILE A 128 -19.63 -21.71 9.28
C ILE A 128 -19.52 -23.12 9.85
N LYS A 129 -19.32 -23.28 11.16
CA LYS A 129 -19.27 -24.58 11.84
C LYS A 129 -20.56 -25.37 11.63
N ASP A 130 -21.71 -24.73 11.78
CA ASP A 130 -23.02 -25.40 11.64
C ASP A 130 -23.30 -25.84 10.20
N LYS A 131 -22.70 -25.17 9.21
CA LYS A 131 -22.85 -25.50 7.78
C LYS A 131 -21.80 -26.49 7.27
N ALA A 132 -20.68 -26.66 7.97
CA ALA A 132 -19.61 -27.53 7.54
C ALA A 132 -20.08 -29.00 7.54
N GLN A 133 -20.01 -29.64 6.36
CA GLN A 133 -20.34 -31.07 6.20
C GLN A 133 -19.10 -31.96 6.28
N THR A 134 -17.92 -31.35 6.26
CA THR A 134 -16.62 -32.00 6.26
C THR A 134 -15.72 -31.35 7.31
N SER A 135 -14.50 -31.84 7.45
CA SER A 135 -13.50 -31.23 8.32
C SER A 135 -13.29 -29.75 7.96
N LEU A 136 -13.15 -28.92 8.99
CA LEU A 136 -12.81 -27.51 8.81
C LEU A 136 -11.43 -27.37 8.18
N MET A 137 -11.36 -26.57 7.13
CA MET A 137 -10.18 -26.32 6.30
C MET A 137 -10.15 -24.84 5.94
N SER A 138 -9.00 -24.33 5.51
CA SER A 138 -8.81 -22.91 5.19
C SER A 138 -9.76 -22.34 4.14
N HIS A 139 -10.33 -23.15 3.25
CA HIS A 139 -11.32 -22.70 2.26
C HIS A 139 -12.73 -22.49 2.83
N HIS A 140 -12.98 -22.86 4.09
CA HIS A 140 -14.23 -22.55 4.78
C HIS A 140 -14.21 -21.18 5.45
N ALA A 141 -13.02 -20.61 5.68
CA ALA A 141 -12.88 -19.33 6.36
C ALA A 141 -13.51 -18.22 5.51
N PHE A 142 -14.36 -17.40 6.15
CA PHE A 142 -14.95 -16.22 5.51
C PHE A 142 -13.89 -15.14 5.32
N ARG A 143 -13.59 -14.82 4.07
CA ARG A 143 -12.50 -13.92 3.72
C ARG A 143 -12.98 -12.49 3.63
N ILE A 144 -12.28 -11.61 4.34
CA ILE A 144 -12.54 -10.18 4.34
C ILE A 144 -11.29 -9.46 3.89
N SER A 145 -11.44 -8.52 2.97
CA SER A 145 -10.33 -7.66 2.53
C SER A 145 -10.64 -6.20 2.79
N VAL A 146 -9.72 -5.52 3.48
CA VAL A 146 -9.79 -4.07 3.72
C VAL A 146 -8.59 -3.40 3.07
N THR A 147 -8.86 -2.60 2.04
CA THR A 147 -7.85 -1.77 1.36
C THR A 147 -8.13 -0.30 1.62
N GLY A 148 -7.10 0.47 1.94
CA GLY A 148 -7.25 1.91 2.20
C GLY A 148 -7.22 2.80 0.94
N CYS A 149 -7.10 2.22 -0.26
CA CYS A 149 -7.13 2.99 -1.51
C CYS A 149 -7.64 2.14 -2.70
N PRO A 150 -8.10 2.78 -3.80
CA PRO A 150 -8.67 2.08 -4.95
C PRO A 150 -7.68 1.22 -5.75
N ASN A 151 -6.36 1.32 -5.50
CA ASN A 151 -5.36 0.42 -6.09
C ASN A 151 -5.56 -1.04 -5.68
N ALA A 152 -6.31 -1.29 -4.59
CA ALA A 152 -6.83 -2.61 -4.25
C ALA A 152 -5.78 -3.75 -4.28
N CYS A 153 -4.62 -3.55 -3.66
CA CYS A 153 -3.49 -4.48 -3.73
C CYS A 153 -3.80 -5.93 -3.28
N PHE A 154 -4.78 -6.14 -2.39
CA PHE A 154 -5.26 -7.48 -2.00
C PHE A 154 -6.64 -7.81 -2.57
N SER A 155 -6.96 -7.26 -3.74
CA SER A 155 -8.19 -7.44 -4.52
C SER A 155 -9.41 -7.85 -3.67
N PRO A 156 -10.11 -6.87 -3.07
CA PRO A 156 -11.30 -7.13 -2.27
C PRO A 156 -12.45 -7.76 -3.08
N TYR A 157 -12.33 -7.78 -4.41
CA TYR A 157 -13.25 -8.42 -5.33
C TYR A 157 -13.23 -9.96 -5.28
N PHE A 158 -12.17 -10.57 -4.71
CA PHE A 158 -12.07 -12.03 -4.56
C PHE A 158 -12.30 -12.50 -3.11
N SER A 159 -12.62 -11.58 -2.21
CA SER A 159 -13.02 -11.88 -0.83
C SER A 159 -14.54 -12.01 -0.74
N ASP A 160 -15.04 -12.74 0.24
CA ASP A 160 -16.48 -12.85 0.50
C ASP A 160 -17.07 -11.50 0.91
N PHE A 161 -16.27 -10.65 1.56
CA PHE A 161 -16.57 -9.26 1.84
C PHE A 161 -15.37 -8.35 1.59
N GLY A 162 -15.60 -7.20 0.95
CA GLY A 162 -14.56 -6.26 0.56
C GLY A 162 -14.89 -4.82 0.97
N ALA A 163 -13.94 -4.14 1.62
CA ALA A 163 -14.02 -2.71 1.91
C ALA A 163 -12.88 -1.97 1.19
N ILE A 164 -13.25 -0.99 0.36
CA ILE A 164 -12.32 -0.11 -0.35
C ILE A 164 -12.43 1.31 0.19
N GLY A 165 -11.37 1.79 0.83
CA GLY A 165 -11.20 3.20 1.16
C GLY A 165 -11.07 4.04 -0.10
N VAL A 166 -11.84 5.12 -0.14
CA VAL A 166 -11.84 6.09 -1.24
C VAL A 166 -11.69 7.48 -0.66
N PHE A 167 -11.02 8.35 -1.41
CA PHE A 167 -10.89 9.77 -1.07
C PHE A 167 -11.64 10.58 -2.11
N ARG A 168 -12.29 11.66 -1.68
CA ARG A 168 -12.81 12.65 -2.60
C ARG A 168 -11.66 13.60 -2.95
N PRO A 169 -11.11 13.55 -4.18
CA PRO A 169 -10.05 14.47 -4.55
C PRO A 169 -10.57 15.91 -4.54
N ALA A 170 -9.71 16.83 -4.11
CA ALA A 170 -9.97 18.27 -4.14
C ALA A 170 -8.74 19.00 -4.71
N VAL A 171 -8.99 20.09 -5.42
CA VAL A 171 -7.93 20.99 -5.87
C VAL A 171 -7.42 21.74 -4.64
N LYS A 172 -6.09 21.85 -4.51
CA LYS A 172 -5.48 22.73 -3.51
C LYS A 172 -5.36 24.12 -4.11
N ASP A 173 -5.74 25.14 -3.35
CA ASP A 173 -5.69 26.55 -3.78
C ASP A 173 -4.26 27.04 -4.08
N ASN A 174 -3.25 26.31 -3.61
CA ASN A 174 -1.85 26.63 -3.80
C ASN A 174 -1.07 25.48 -4.47
N GLY A 175 -0.02 25.83 -5.21
CA GLY A 175 0.91 24.86 -5.81
C GLY A 175 0.49 24.31 -7.17
N CYS A 176 -0.65 24.72 -7.73
CA CYS A 176 -0.92 24.46 -9.15
C CYS A 176 0.04 25.27 -10.03
N ILE A 177 0.81 24.59 -10.87
CA ILE A 177 1.72 25.21 -11.86
C ILE A 177 1.13 25.18 -13.27
N GLN A 178 -0.19 24.93 -13.38
CA GLN A 178 -0.92 24.90 -14.65
C GLN A 178 -0.33 23.96 -15.72
N CYS A 179 0.28 22.84 -15.28
CA CYS A 179 0.99 21.94 -16.20
C CYS A 179 0.08 21.02 -17.03
N GLY A 180 -1.24 21.02 -16.80
CA GLY A 180 -2.21 20.20 -17.55
C GLY A 180 -2.18 18.69 -17.27
N LYS A 181 -1.16 18.16 -16.58
CA LYS A 181 -0.99 16.70 -16.37
C LYS A 181 -2.18 16.02 -15.69
N CYS A 182 -2.84 16.70 -14.75
CA CYS A 182 -4.02 16.15 -14.07
C CYS A 182 -5.23 15.99 -15.01
N VAL A 183 -5.39 16.91 -15.97
CA VAL A 183 -6.44 16.85 -17.00
C VAL A 183 -6.18 15.67 -17.93
N GLU A 184 -4.93 15.52 -18.39
CA GLU A 184 -4.52 14.39 -19.24
C GLU A 184 -4.67 13.04 -18.54
N TYR A 185 -4.37 12.98 -17.24
CA TYR A 185 -4.45 11.75 -16.44
C TYR A 185 -5.89 11.31 -16.14
N CYS A 186 -6.84 12.25 -16.08
CA CYS A 186 -8.21 11.96 -15.68
C CYS A 186 -9.02 11.30 -16.81
N SER A 187 -9.12 9.97 -16.78
CA SER A 187 -9.92 9.19 -17.75
C SER A 187 -11.39 9.62 -17.80
N GLU A 188 -11.95 10.00 -16.65
CA GLU A 188 -13.35 10.41 -16.47
C GLU A 188 -13.61 11.87 -16.90
N ARG A 189 -12.56 12.61 -17.30
CA ARG A 189 -12.66 14.03 -17.69
C ARG A 189 -13.33 14.92 -16.65
N ALA A 190 -13.15 14.57 -15.36
CA ALA A 190 -13.69 15.30 -14.22
C ALA A 190 -12.86 16.52 -13.82
N ILE A 191 -11.70 16.73 -14.44
CA ILE A 191 -10.78 17.83 -14.16
C ILE A 191 -10.67 18.71 -15.41
N MET A 192 -10.83 20.02 -15.25
CA MET A 192 -10.63 21.04 -16.28
C MET A 192 -9.67 22.11 -15.77
N LEU A 193 -8.97 22.77 -16.69
CA LEU A 193 -8.08 23.90 -16.39
C LEU A 193 -8.78 25.19 -16.81
N GLU A 194 -8.96 26.12 -15.89
CA GLU A 194 -9.53 27.44 -16.18
C GLU A 194 -8.42 28.46 -16.48
N GLU A 195 -8.77 29.67 -16.90
CA GLU A 195 -7.78 30.72 -17.24
C GLU A 195 -6.83 31.06 -16.08
N LYS A 196 -7.27 30.84 -14.83
CA LYS A 196 -6.48 31.07 -13.61
C LYS A 196 -5.80 29.80 -13.09
N GLY A 197 -5.93 28.68 -13.80
CA GLY A 197 -5.49 27.36 -13.35
C GLY A 197 -6.66 26.56 -12.84
#